data_AF-A0A0M3IZG1-F1
#
_entry.id   AF-A0A0M3IZG1-F1
#
_cell.length_a   1.000
_cell.length_b   1.000
_cell.length_c   1.000
_cell.angle_alpha   90.00
_cell.angle_beta   90.00
_cell.angle_gamma   90.00
#
_symmetry.space_group_name_H-M   'P 1'
#
loop_
_entity.id
_entity.type
_entity.pdbx_description
1 polymer ?
#
loop_
_entity_poly.entity_id
_entity_poly.type
_entity_poly.pdbx_seq_one_letter_code
_entity_poly.pdbx_strand_id
1 'polypeptide(L)'
;MIASANSSVIAGDDEQYARKVLRTVFSVAYFILFVFGTFGNGIVIVMIVNVMTVMRRARCRTNIRKINPSSTKHVFIYILGLSVVDLLVIIHLPFLIVDLLYGQWLFGVLMCKLYWFGECVNKLLSSFIMTILSWDRYLAVCSPIRSFR
;
A
#
# COMPACT_ATOMS: atom_id res chain seq x y z
N MET A 1 -11.22 42.09 30.51
CA MET A 1 -11.54 40.68 30.81
C MET A 1 -12.52 40.06 29.81
N ILE A 2 -13.65 40.71 29.49
CA ILE A 2 -14.67 40.14 28.58
C ILE A 2 -14.13 39.83 27.16
N ALA A 3 -13.29 40.70 26.57
CA ALA A 3 -12.70 40.46 25.25
C ALA A 3 -11.75 39.23 25.21
N SER A 4 -10.91 39.06 26.24
CA SER A 4 -9.99 37.92 26.33
C SER A 4 -10.73 36.60 26.58
N ALA A 5 -11.81 36.63 27.35
CA ALA A 5 -12.67 35.46 27.56
C ALA A 5 -13.41 35.07 26.27
N ASN A 6 -13.89 36.05 25.50
CA ASN A 6 -14.53 35.80 24.21
C ASN A 6 -13.54 35.23 23.18
N SER A 7 -12.28 35.69 23.16
CA SER A 7 -11.24 35.15 22.29
C SER A 7 -10.86 33.70 22.63
N SER A 8 -10.78 33.34 23.92
CA SER A 8 -10.52 31.96 24.33
C SER A 8 -11.71 31.02 24.08
N VAL A 9 -12.94 31.54 24.15
CA VAL A 9 -14.16 30.78 23.86
C VAL A 9 -14.28 30.53 22.35
N ILE A 10 -14.14 31.56 21.52
CA ILE A 10 -14.15 31.44 20.05
C ILE A 10 -13.04 30.48 19.56
N ALA A 11 -11.82 30.60 20.10
CA ALA A 11 -10.73 29.70 19.75
C ALA A 11 -10.99 28.23 20.18
N GLY A 12 -11.69 28.01 21.29
CA GLY A 12 -12.09 26.67 21.74
C GLY A 12 -13.17 26.05 20.84
N ASP A 13 -14.15 26.86 20.43
CA ASP A 13 -15.24 26.45 19.54
C ASP A 13 -14.71 26.10 18.13
N ASP A 14 -13.77 26.90 17.60
CA ASP A 14 -13.11 26.67 16.31
C ASP A 14 -12.26 25.40 16.30
N GLU A 15 -11.50 25.15 17.37
CA GLU A 15 -10.65 23.96 17.46
C GLU A 15 -11.50 22.68 17.59
N GLN A 16 -12.60 22.74 18.35
CA GLN A 16 -13.51 21.62 18.47
C GLN A 16 -14.31 21.37 17.18
N TYR A 17 -14.68 22.43 16.46
CA TYR A 17 -15.27 22.34 15.13
C TYR A 17 -14.30 21.72 14.13
N ALA A 18 -13.04 22.19 14.09
CA ALA A 18 -12.00 21.63 13.23
C ALA A 18 -11.78 20.14 13.49
N ARG A 19 -11.71 19.70 14.75
CA ARG A 19 -11.59 18.27 15.10
C ARG A 19 -12.78 17.44 14.63
N LYS A 20 -14.02 17.96 14.76
CA LYS A 20 -15.24 17.28 14.27
C LYS A 20 -15.27 17.18 12.75
N VAL A 21 -14.94 18.26 12.06
CA VAL A 21 -14.83 18.29 10.59
C VAL A 21 -13.75 17.33 10.14
N LEU A 22 -12.55 17.38 10.72
CA LEU A 22 -11.45 16.46 10.40
C LEU A 22 -11.85 15.00 10.57
N ARG A 23 -12.46 14.64 11.71
CA ARG A 23 -12.93 13.26 11.97
C ARG A 23 -13.97 12.79 10.96
N THR A 24 -14.88 13.67 10.56
CA THR A 24 -15.91 13.39 9.56
C THR A 24 -15.28 13.21 8.17
N VAL A 25 -14.38 14.12 7.78
CA VAL A 25 -13.64 14.06 6.52
C VAL A 25 -12.80 12.79 6.43
N PHE A 26 -12.03 12.46 7.48
CA PHE A 26 -11.26 11.21 7.53
C PHE A 26 -12.15 9.99 7.44
N SER A 27 -13.29 9.96 8.15
CA SER A 27 -14.24 8.85 8.08
C SER A 27 -14.76 8.62 6.66
N VAL A 28 -15.22 9.68 5.98
CA VAL A 28 -15.71 9.58 4.59
C VAL A 28 -14.59 9.19 3.63
N ALA A 29 -13.42 9.83 3.75
CA ALA A 29 -12.26 9.56 2.89
C ALA A 29 -11.78 8.11 3.02
N TYR A 30 -11.68 7.60 4.25
CA TYR A 30 -11.24 6.23 4.50
C TYR A 30 -12.25 5.18 4.05
N PHE A 31 -13.55 5.47 4.10
CA PHE A 31 -14.57 4.59 3.51
C PHE A 31 -14.40 4.50 1.99
N ILE A 32 -14.19 5.64 1.32
CA ILE A 32 -13.92 5.68 -0.12
C ILE A 32 -12.65 4.89 -0.46
N LEU A 33 -11.56 5.12 0.27
CA LEU A 33 -10.30 4.40 0.09
C LEU A 33 -10.44 2.90 0.33
N PHE A 34 -11.26 2.48 1.29
CA PHE A 34 -11.54 1.07 1.54
C PHE A 34 -12.21 0.42 0.33
N VAL A 35 -13.24 1.06 -0.24
CA VAL A 35 -13.94 0.54 -1.43
C VAL A 35 -12.97 0.46 -2.61
N PHE A 36 -12.40 1.59 -3.04
CA PHE A 36 -11.52 1.60 -4.21
C PHE A 36 -10.27 0.72 -4.02
N GLY A 37 -9.70 0.73 -2.81
CA GLY A 37 -8.52 -0.05 -2.48
C GLY A 37 -8.77 -1.55 -2.45
N THR A 38 -9.88 -2.02 -1.87
CA THR A 38 -10.20 -3.46 -1.85
C THR A 38 -10.53 -3.98 -3.25
N PHE A 39 -11.32 -3.24 -4.02
CA PHE A 39 -11.65 -3.63 -5.40
C PHE A 39 -10.40 -3.61 -6.29
N GLY A 40 -9.60 -2.55 -6.25
CA GLY A 40 -8.38 -2.42 -7.05
C GLY A 40 -7.34 -3.49 -6.72
N ASN A 41 -6.94 -3.58 -5.45
CA ASN A 41 -5.91 -4.54 -5.02
C ASN A 41 -6.40 -5.99 -5.13
N GLY A 42 -7.70 -6.24 -4.89
CA GLY A 42 -8.31 -7.55 -5.06
C GLY A 42 -8.22 -8.06 -6.50
N ILE A 43 -8.55 -7.22 -7.49
CA ILE A 43 -8.44 -7.56 -8.92
C ILE A 43 -6.99 -7.89 -9.29
N VAL A 44 -6.02 -7.08 -8.84
CA VAL A 44 -4.59 -7.30 -9.12
C VAL A 44 -4.13 -8.64 -8.56
N ILE A 45 -4.48 -8.95 -7.31
CA ILE A 45 -4.13 -10.24 -6.68
C ILE A 45 -4.75 -11.40 -7.45
N VAL A 46 -6.05 -11.34 -7.77
CA VAL A 46 -6.75 -12.41 -8.51
C VAL A 46 -6.10 -12.64 -9.87
N MET A 47 -5.80 -11.56 -10.61
CA MET A 47 -5.13 -11.65 -11.90
C MET A 47 -3.74 -12.31 -11.77
N ILE A 48 -2.91 -11.87 -10.83
CA ILE A 48 -1.55 -12.40 -10.63
C ILE A 48 -1.59 -13.86 -10.17
N VAL A 49 -2.49 -14.22 -9.26
CA VAL A 49 -2.66 -15.60 -8.80
C VAL A 49 -3.12 -16.49 -9.95
N ASN A 50 -4.06 -16.03 -10.78
CA ASN A 50 -4.50 -16.77 -11.96
C ASN A 50 -3.33 -17.00 -12.94
N VAL A 51 -2.59 -15.93 -13.28
CA VAL A 51 -1.40 -16.02 -14.15
C VAL A 51 -0.34 -16.94 -13.57
N MET A 52 -0.01 -16.80 -12.28
CA MET A 52 0.97 -17.65 -11.61
C MET A 52 0.52 -19.11 -11.54
N THR A 53 -0.77 -19.37 -11.31
CA THR A 53 -1.34 -20.72 -11.27
C THR A 53 -1.31 -21.36 -12.66
N VAL A 54 -1.66 -20.62 -13.71
CA VAL A 54 -1.55 -21.06 -15.11
C VAL A 54 -0.09 -21.38 -15.46
N MET A 55 0.85 -20.49 -15.11
CA MET A 55 2.27 -20.70 -15.33
C MET A 55 2.84 -21.88 -14.52
N ARG A 56 2.35 -22.10 -13.29
CA ARG A 56 2.71 -23.28 -12.47
C ARG A 56 2.21 -24.57 -13.12
N ARG A 57 0.96 -24.60 -13.57
CA ARG A 57 0.38 -25.77 -14.28
C ARG A 57 1.12 -26.08 -15.58
N ALA A 58 1.45 -25.07 -16.39
CA ALA A 58 2.23 -25.25 -17.62
C ALA A 58 3.65 -25.80 -17.36
N ARG A 59 4.27 -25.38 -16.25
CA ARG A 59 5.60 -25.85 -15.83
C ARG A 59 5.58 -27.32 -15.38
N CYS A 60 4.52 -27.78 -14.71
CA CYS A 60 4.37 -29.18 -14.32
C CYS A 60 4.09 -30.10 -15.51
N ARG A 61 3.49 -29.59 -16.60
CA ARG A 61 3.05 -30.40 -17.75
C ARG A 61 4.13 -30.62 -18.82
N THR A 62 5.22 -29.84 -18.81
CA THR A 62 6.24 -29.88 -19.88
C THR A 62 7.64 -29.99 -19.27
N ASN A 63 8.32 -31.14 -19.45
CA ASN A 63 9.73 -31.32 -19.09
C ASN A 63 10.70 -30.47 -19.96
N ILE A 64 10.18 -29.86 -21.03
CA ILE A 64 10.95 -29.14 -22.05
C ILE A 64 10.40 -27.71 -22.16
N ARG A 65 10.96 -26.80 -21.36
CA ARG A 65 11.27 -25.40 -21.71
C ARG A 65 11.72 -24.68 -20.45
N LYS A 66 13.05 -24.64 -20.27
CA LYS A 66 13.75 -23.68 -19.41
C LYS A 66 13.64 -22.29 -20.05
N ILE A 67 12.43 -21.76 -20.25
CA ILE A 67 12.25 -20.32 -20.45
C ILE A 67 12.64 -19.74 -19.10
N ASN A 68 13.79 -19.06 -19.04
CA ASN A 68 14.33 -18.45 -17.83
C ASN A 68 13.64 -17.09 -17.66
N PRO A 69 12.43 -16.99 -17.06
CA PRO A 69 11.66 -15.76 -17.04
C PRO A 69 12.03 -15.00 -15.76
N SER A 70 13.34 -14.98 -15.44
CA SER A 70 13.81 -14.56 -14.11
C SER A 70 13.41 -13.12 -13.86
N SER A 71 13.60 -12.25 -14.85
CA SER A 71 13.28 -10.82 -14.75
C SER A 71 11.80 -10.56 -14.44
N THR A 72 10.86 -11.27 -15.08
CA THR A 72 9.42 -11.02 -14.88
C THR A 72 8.88 -11.61 -13.57
N LYS A 73 9.47 -12.71 -13.09
CA LYS A 73 9.05 -13.35 -11.82
C LYS A 73 9.27 -12.46 -10.61
N HIS A 74 10.40 -11.75 -10.56
CA HIS A 74 10.68 -10.81 -9.48
C HIS A 74 9.65 -9.68 -9.43
N VAL A 75 9.27 -9.15 -10.59
CA VAL A 75 8.24 -8.10 -10.72
C VAL A 75 6.87 -8.60 -10.24
N PHE A 76 6.44 -9.82 -10.62
CA PHE A 76 5.15 -10.35 -10.15
C PHE A 76 5.09 -10.59 -8.64
N ILE A 77 6.17 -11.09 -8.03
CA ILE A 77 6.24 -11.29 -6.57
C ILE A 77 6.25 -9.94 -5.85
N TYR A 78 6.95 -8.96 -6.41
CA TYR A 78 6.95 -7.58 -5.92
C TYR A 78 5.54 -6.98 -5.92
N ILE A 79 4.84 -7.03 -7.06
CA ILE A 79 3.49 -6.45 -7.19
C ILE A 79 2.51 -7.17 -6.26
N LEU A 80 2.63 -8.50 -6.13
CA LEU A 80 1.83 -9.27 -5.18
C LEU A 80 2.08 -8.83 -3.73
N GLY A 81 3.35 -8.62 -3.36
CA GLY A 81 3.73 -8.11 -2.04
C GLY A 81 3.14 -6.72 -1.76
N LEU A 82 3.16 -5.83 -2.75
CA LEU A 82 2.55 -4.51 -2.67
C LEU A 82 1.05 -4.60 -2.38
N SER A 83 0.32 -5.38 -3.19
CA SER A 83 -1.13 -5.53 -3.03
C SER A 83 -1.53 -6.16 -1.69
N VAL A 84 -0.73 -7.09 -1.15
CA VAL A 84 -0.98 -7.68 0.17
C VAL A 84 -0.78 -6.65 1.28
N VAL A 85 0.27 -5.84 1.19
CA VAL A 85 0.53 -4.75 2.16
C VAL A 85 -0.57 -3.70 2.09
N ASP A 86 -1.00 -3.31 0.89
CA ASP A 86 -2.09 -2.35 0.72
C ASP A 86 -3.39 -2.86 1.33
N LEU A 87 -3.73 -4.15 1.14
CA LEU A 87 -4.89 -4.75 1.81
C LEU A 87 -4.76 -4.76 3.33
N LEU A 88 -3.57 -5.06 3.87
CA LEU A 88 -3.31 -5.00 5.30
C LEU A 88 -3.50 -3.59 5.85
N VAL A 89 -3.00 -2.56 5.15
CA VAL A 89 -3.19 -1.15 5.52
C VAL A 89 -4.66 -0.76 5.42
N ILE A 90 -5.37 -1.17 4.35
CA ILE A 90 -6.81 -0.95 4.15
C ILE A 90 -7.66 -1.55 5.26
N ILE A 91 -7.30 -2.74 5.74
CA ILE A 91 -7.99 -3.38 6.87
C ILE A 91 -7.77 -2.57 8.17
N HIS A 92 -6.63 -1.90 8.34
CA HIS A 92 -6.30 -1.12 9.55
C HIS A 92 -6.91 0.30 9.58
N LEU A 93 -7.27 0.86 8.41
CA LEU A 93 -7.92 2.17 8.29
C LEU A 93 -9.13 2.38 9.22
N PRO A 94 -10.12 1.46 9.32
CA PRO A 94 -11.22 1.63 10.27
C PRO A 94 -10.79 1.58 11.74
N PHE A 95 -9.72 0.85 12.08
CA PHE A 95 -9.18 0.79 13.43
C PHE A 95 -8.49 2.10 13.83
N LEU A 96 -7.82 2.75 12.87
CA LEU A 96 -7.20 4.06 13.05
C LEU A 96 -8.25 5.15 13.31
N ILE A 97 -9.41 5.06 12.67
CA ILE A 97 -10.56 5.95 12.95
C ILE A 97 -11.00 5.80 14.40
N VAL A 98 -11.15 4.56 14.88
CA VAL A 98 -11.56 4.28 16.27
C VAL A 98 -10.51 4.81 17.24
N ASP A 99 -9.22 4.59 16.98
CA ASP A 99 -8.14 5.14 17.82
C ASP A 99 -8.18 6.68 17.88
N LEU A 100 -8.35 7.34 16.73
CA LEU A 100 -8.51 8.80 16.64
C LEU A 100 -9.81 9.30 17.30
N LEU A 101 -10.83 8.43 17.40
CA LEU A 101 -12.11 8.72 18.03
C LEU A 101 -12.06 8.70 19.55
N TYR A 102 -11.45 7.65 20.09
CA TYR A 102 -11.40 7.35 21.52
C TYR A 102 -10.11 7.82 22.21
N GLY A 103 -9.09 8.23 21.45
CA GLY A 103 -7.82 8.74 21.98
C GLY A 103 -7.01 7.70 22.76
N GLN A 104 -7.33 6.42 22.61
CA GLN A 104 -6.73 5.28 23.33
C GLN A 104 -6.69 4.07 22.39
N TRP A 105 -5.53 3.40 22.29
CA TRP A 105 -5.34 2.24 21.41
C TRP A 105 -5.97 0.98 22.00
N LEU A 106 -7.19 0.67 21.58
CA LEU A 106 -7.98 -0.48 22.07
C LEU A 106 -7.63 -1.81 21.41
N PHE A 107 -6.90 -1.82 20.30
CA PHE A 107 -6.67 -3.04 19.48
C PHE A 107 -5.36 -3.79 19.80
N GLY A 108 -4.64 -3.35 20.82
CA GLY A 108 -3.43 -4.01 21.33
C GLY A 108 -2.19 -3.85 20.44
N VAL A 109 -1.02 -4.20 20.99
CA VAL A 109 0.30 -3.97 20.38
C VAL A 109 0.49 -4.65 19.02
N LEU A 110 -0.19 -5.79 18.80
CA LEU A 110 -0.07 -6.58 17.57
C LEU A 110 -0.50 -5.78 16.33
N MET A 111 -1.66 -5.13 16.37
CA MET A 111 -2.19 -4.35 15.25
C MET A 111 -1.34 -3.09 15.00
N CYS A 112 -0.83 -2.47 16.06
CA CYS A 112 0.08 -1.32 15.94
C CYS A 112 1.39 -1.71 15.23
N LYS A 113 1.96 -2.87 15.60
CA LYS A 113 3.15 -3.42 14.92
C LYS A 113 2.86 -3.77 13.46
N LEU A 114 1.71 -4.37 13.16
CA LEU A 114 1.33 -4.72 11.78
C LEU A 114 1.18 -3.48 10.89
N TYR A 115 0.56 -2.42 11.40
CA TYR A 115 0.46 -1.15 10.69
C TYR A 115 1.84 -0.57 10.35
N TRP A 116 2.69 -0.41 11.36
CA TRP A 116 4.05 0.10 11.15
C TRP A 116 4.87 -0.81 10.23
N PHE A 117 4.71 -2.12 10.34
CA PHE A 117 5.33 -3.06 9.43
C PHE A 117 4.85 -2.86 7.99
N GLY A 118 3.54 -2.74 7.76
CA GLY A 118 2.98 -2.48 6.44
C GLY A 118 3.52 -1.19 5.81
N GLU A 119 3.50 -0.09 6.57
CA GLU A 119 4.05 1.20 6.13
C GLU A 119 5.55 1.13 5.80
N CYS A 120 6.34 0.48 6.66
CA CYS A 120 7.75 0.26 6.42
C CYS A 120 7.99 -0.55 5.14
N VAL A 121 7.23 -1.63 4.95
CA VAL A 121 7.35 -2.48 3.75
C VAL A 121 6.97 -1.70 2.50
N ASN A 122 5.90 -0.91 2.52
CA ASN A 122 5.45 -0.11 1.37
C ASN A 122 6.52 0.91 0.93
N LYS A 123 7.13 1.60 1.90
CA LYS A 123 8.27 2.51 1.67
C LYS A 123 9.50 1.79 1.11
N LEU A 124 9.83 0.63 1.65
CA LEU A 124 10.95 -0.19 1.15
C LEU A 124 10.68 -0.64 -0.28
N LEU A 125 9.48 -1.15 -0.56
CA LEU A 125 9.06 -1.60 -1.88
C LEU A 125 9.23 -0.49 -2.93
N SER A 126 8.77 0.73 -2.63
CA SER A 126 8.94 1.88 -3.51
C SER A 126 10.42 2.17 -3.84
N SER A 127 11.30 2.11 -2.85
CA SER A 127 12.76 2.24 -3.04
C SER A 127 13.34 1.11 -3.91
N PHE A 128 12.87 -0.12 -3.71
CA PHE A 128 13.27 -1.26 -4.53
C PHE A 128 12.84 -1.10 -5.99
N ILE A 129 11.64 -0.60 -6.31
CA ILE A 129 11.25 -0.29 -7.71
C ILE A 129 12.22 0.69 -8.31
N MET A 130 12.49 1.80 -7.63
CA MET A 130 13.37 2.84 -8.14
C MET A 130 14.76 2.28 -8.45
N THR A 131 15.26 1.39 -7.59
CA THR A 131 16.54 0.71 -7.79
C THR A 131 16.49 -0.24 -8.98
N ILE A 132 15.45 -1.07 -9.10
CA ILE A 132 15.28 -2.02 -10.22
C ILE A 132 15.14 -1.27 -11.55
N LEU A 133 14.36 -0.19 -11.59
CA LEU A 133 14.18 0.64 -12.77
C LEU A 133 15.49 1.32 -13.19
N SER A 134 16.21 1.88 -12.23
CA SER A 134 17.53 2.49 -12.48
C SER A 134 18.53 1.44 -12.98
N TRP A 135 18.50 0.25 -12.39
CA TRP A 135 19.33 -0.87 -12.79
C TRP A 135 19.00 -1.38 -14.20
N ASP A 136 17.72 -1.50 -14.55
CA ASP A 136 17.27 -1.85 -15.90
C ASP A 136 17.78 -0.83 -16.93
N ARG A 137 17.68 0.46 -16.63
CA ARG A 137 18.22 1.53 -17.48
C ARG A 137 19.74 1.47 -17.59
N TYR A 138 20.43 1.22 -16.47
CA TYR A 138 21.88 1.05 -16.47
C TYR A 138 22.31 -0.13 -17.35
N LEU A 139 21.64 -1.28 -17.22
CA LEU A 139 21.90 -2.45 -18.06
C LEU A 139 21.58 -2.20 -19.53
N ALA A 140 20.53 -1.44 -19.86
CA ALA A 140 20.20 -1.08 -21.24
C ALA A 140 21.24 -0.17 -21.90
N VAL A 141 21.91 0.68 -21.12
CA VAL A 141 23.01 1.53 -21.59
C VAL A 141 24.32 0.75 -21.69
N CYS A 142 24.63 -0.08 -20.69
CA CYS A 142 25.85 -0.89 -20.66
C CYS A 142 25.78 -2.13 -21.57
N SER A 143 24.59 -2.55 -21.99
CA SER A 143 24.37 -3.56 -23.02
C SER A 143 24.07 -2.86 -24.35
N PRO A 144 25.08 -2.41 -25.12
CA PRO A 144 24.82 -2.05 -26.50
C PRO A 144 24.24 -3.29 -27.16
N ILE A 145 22.97 -3.16 -27.57
CA ILE A 145 22.30 -3.96 -28.59
C ILE A 145 23.31 -4.82 -29.37
N ARG A 146 23.34 -6.13 -29.05
CA ARG A 146 23.81 -7.17 -29.97
C ARG A 146 22.83 -7.28 -31.14
N SER A 147 22.49 -6.15 -31.77
CA SER A 147 21.67 -6.02 -32.96
C SER A 147 22.35 -5.16 -34.04
N PHE A 148 23.66 -4.94 -33.94
CA PHE A 148 24.46 -4.63 -35.12
C PHE A 148 25.33 -5.84 -35.47
N ARG A 149 24.66 -6.87 -36.02
CA ARG A 149 25.13 -7.94 -36.92
C ARG A 149 24.51 -9.30 -36.59
#